data_AF-A0AAW1UPE6-F1
#
_entry.id   AF-A0AAW1UPE6-F1
#
_cell.length_a   1.000
_cell.length_b   1.000
_cell.length_c   1.000
_cell.angle_alpha   90.00
_cell.angle_beta   90.00
_cell.angle_gamma   90.00
#
_symmetry.space_group_name_H-M   'P 1'
#
loop_
_entity.id
_entity.type
_entity.pdbx_description
1 polymer ?
#
loop_
_entity_poly.entity_id
_entity_poly.type
_entity_poly.pdbx_seq_one_letter_code
_entity_poly.pdbx_strand_id
1 'polypeptide(L)'
;MDPDYGTMSMSARRYNRTSFLLNVDISVTKSFPSDTYIKLDVYKLSENVYKKTALSYDKKFCDYIGPNQKKYFFENEVVKKKMHFMDRCPVKPDYYWMRDLDPIALMNVQFFSFLPLWQAKIVANIGPKMKPILIAEIYFEIMDTP
;
A
#
# COMPACT_ATOMS: atom_id res chain seq x y z
N MET A 1 -19.54 6.13 0.58
CA MET A 1 -18.54 6.78 1.46
C MET A 1 -18.07 8.00 0.71
N ASP A 2 -18.32 9.20 1.21
CA ASP A 2 -17.83 10.42 0.57
C ASP A 2 -16.29 10.40 0.62
N PRO A 3 -15.56 10.47 -0.51
CA PRO A 3 -14.10 10.43 -0.54
C PRO A 3 -13.55 11.80 -0.15
N ASP A 4 -13.91 12.24 1.05
CA ASP A 4 -13.67 13.61 1.51
C ASP A 4 -12.18 13.93 1.63
N TYR A 5 -11.33 12.90 1.70
CA TYR A 5 -9.88 13.05 1.88
C TYR A 5 -9.06 12.54 0.70
N GLY A 6 -9.64 11.75 -0.21
CA GLY A 6 -8.92 11.25 -1.36
C GLY A 6 -9.41 9.94 -1.93
N THR A 7 -8.68 9.45 -2.94
CA THR A 7 -8.83 8.12 -3.53
C THR A 7 -7.47 7.45 -3.61
N MET A 8 -7.46 6.12 -3.54
CA MET A 8 -6.26 5.32 -3.72
C MET A 8 -6.60 4.15 -4.62
N SER A 9 -5.83 3.97 -5.68
CA SER A 9 -5.86 2.79 -6.53
C SER A 9 -4.50 2.11 -6.51
N MET A 10 -4.53 0.79 -6.44
CA MET A 10 -3.33 -0.02 -6.45
C MET A 10 -3.52 -1.18 -7.41
N SER A 11 -2.51 -1.44 -8.23
CA SER A 11 -2.46 -2.63 -9.08
C SER A 11 -1.13 -3.33 -8.90
N ALA A 12 -1.18 -4.66 -8.85
CA ALA A 12 -0.01 -5.51 -8.79
C ALA A 12 0.04 -6.36 -10.07
N ARG A 13 1.23 -6.50 -10.66
CA ARG A 13 1.46 -7.38 -11.81
C ARG A 13 2.62 -8.31 -11.54
N ARG A 14 2.56 -9.54 -12.04
CA ARG A 14 3.67 -10.49 -11.92
C ARG A 14 4.93 -9.96 -12.59
N TYR A 15 6.07 -10.08 -11.91
CA TYR A 15 7.39 -9.78 -12.48
C TYR A 15 8.17 -11.04 -12.77
N ASN A 16 8.21 -11.96 -11.80
CA ASN A 16 8.80 -13.28 -11.95
C ASN A 16 8.06 -14.30 -11.07
N ARG A 17 8.67 -15.47 -10.82
CA ARG A 17 8.05 -16.54 -10.01
C ARG A 17 7.89 -16.17 -8.53
N THR A 18 8.65 -15.21 -8.04
CA THR A 18 8.73 -14.89 -6.61
C THR A 18 8.37 -13.44 -6.30
N SER A 19 8.21 -12.57 -7.30
CA SER A 19 8.01 -11.12 -7.13
C SER A 19 6.97 -10.55 -8.09
N PHE A 20 6.44 -9.40 -7.70
CA PHE A 20 5.46 -8.63 -8.44
C PHE A 20 5.86 -7.14 -8.42
N LEU A 21 5.40 -6.41 -9.42
CA LEU A 21 5.54 -4.97 -9.51
C LEU A 21 4.24 -4.32 -9.06
N LEU A 22 4.37 -3.36 -8.17
CA LEU A 22 3.28 -2.59 -7.60
C LEU A 22 3.21 -1.20 -8.22
N ASN A 23 2.03 -0.84 -8.71
CA ASN A 23 1.67 0.51 -9.08
C ASN A 23 0.65 1.04 -8.08
N VAL A 24 0.86 2.27 -7.63
CA VAL A 24 -0.05 2.92 -6.68
C VAL A 24 -0.29 4.35 -7.14
N ASP A 25 -1.53 4.78 -7.08
CA ASP A 25 -1.97 6.15 -7.29
C ASP A 25 -2.80 6.57 -6.10
N ILE A 26 -2.48 7.73 -5.53
CA ILE A 26 -3.12 8.27 -4.35
C ILE A 26 -3.41 9.74 -4.63
N SER A 27 -4.69 10.05 -4.80
CA SER A 27 -5.14 11.44 -4.87
C SER A 27 -5.57 11.87 -3.47
N VAL A 28 -4.88 12.82 -2.86
CA VAL A 28 -5.23 13.36 -1.54
C VAL A 28 -5.88 14.72 -1.73
N THR A 29 -7.15 14.84 -1.37
CA THR A 29 -7.92 16.09 -1.50
C THR A 29 -7.91 16.92 -0.23
N LYS A 30 -7.71 16.30 0.94
CA LYS A 30 -7.55 16.97 2.24
C LYS A 30 -6.37 16.39 3.00
N SER A 31 -5.68 17.24 3.75
CA SER A 31 -4.47 16.86 4.47
C SER A 31 -4.76 15.72 5.46
N PHE A 32 -3.92 14.68 5.47
CA PHE A 32 -3.99 13.64 6.49
C PHE A 32 -3.26 14.09 7.77
N PRO A 33 -3.93 14.02 8.94
CA PRO A 33 -3.33 14.35 10.22
C PRO A 33 -2.07 13.52 10.54
N SER A 34 -1.15 14.05 11.35
CA SER A 34 0.07 13.34 11.74
C SER A 34 -0.18 12.09 12.60
N ASP A 35 -1.36 11.97 13.21
CA ASP A 35 -1.80 10.80 13.99
C ASP A 35 -2.55 9.77 13.14
N THR A 36 -2.47 9.86 11.80
CA THR A 36 -3.07 8.90 10.89
C THR A 36 -2.52 7.49 11.14
N TYR A 37 -3.42 6.52 11.29
CA TYR A 37 -3.15 5.10 11.35
C TYR A 37 -3.47 4.43 10.01
N ILE A 38 -2.70 3.41 9.67
CA ILE A 38 -3.04 2.46 8.61
C ILE A 38 -3.31 1.12 9.26
N LYS A 39 -4.48 0.56 8.96
CA LYS A 39 -4.83 -0.82 9.24
C LYS A 39 -4.98 -1.60 7.94
N LEU A 40 -4.17 -2.62 7.74
CA LEU A 40 -4.22 -3.54 6.60
C LEU A 40 -4.84 -4.86 7.04
N ASP A 41 -6.01 -5.19 6.51
CA ASP A 41 -6.65 -6.49 6.69
C ASP A 41 -6.47 -7.33 5.42
N VAL A 42 -5.93 -8.54 5.56
CA VAL A 42 -5.69 -9.43 4.42
C VAL A 42 -6.83 -10.44 4.29
N TYR A 43 -7.32 -10.61 3.07
CA TYR A 43 -8.35 -11.56 2.68
C TYR A 43 -7.80 -12.50 1.61
N LYS A 44 -8.18 -13.77 1.69
CA LYS A 44 -7.80 -14.82 0.73
C LYS A 44 -9.04 -15.23 -0.05
N LEU A 45 -8.92 -15.41 -1.37
CA LEU A 45 -10.00 -16.00 -2.16
C LEU A 45 -10.16 -17.50 -1.80
N SER A 46 -11.38 -17.90 -1.46
CA SER A 46 -11.77 -19.27 -1.19
C SER A 46 -13.21 -19.44 -1.65
N GLU A 47 -13.47 -20.45 -2.49
CA GLU A 47 -14.82 -20.72 -3.02
C GLU A 47 -15.43 -19.49 -3.72
N ASN A 48 -14.63 -18.76 -4.51
CA ASN A 48 -15.01 -17.51 -5.20
C ASN A 48 -15.40 -16.34 -4.29
N VAL A 49 -15.12 -16.39 -2.98
CA VAL A 49 -15.36 -15.30 -2.03
C VAL A 49 -14.09 -14.96 -1.26
N TYR A 50 -13.83 -13.67 -1.07
CA TYR A 50 -12.71 -13.21 -0.24
C TYR A 50 -13.03 -13.36 1.25
N LYS A 51 -12.37 -14.32 1.91
CA LYS A 51 -12.52 -14.58 3.35
C LYS A 51 -11.39 -13.89 4.12
N LYS A 52 -11.74 -13.19 5.21
CA LYS A 52 -10.77 -12.50 6.06
C LYS A 52 -9.82 -13.51 6.71
N THR A 53 -8.52 -13.21 6.69
CA THR A 53 -7.49 -14.03 7.35
C THR A 53 -7.18 -13.48 8.75
N ALA A 54 -6.39 -14.21 9.55
CA ALA A 54 -5.89 -13.71 10.84
C ALA A 54 -4.84 -12.60 10.69
N LEU A 55 -4.35 -12.34 9.48
CA LEU A 55 -3.33 -11.34 9.21
C LEU A 55 -3.97 -9.95 9.18
N SER A 56 -3.63 -9.15 10.20
CA SER A 56 -4.02 -7.76 10.33
C SER A 56 -2.80 -6.97 10.82
N TYR A 57 -2.52 -5.85 10.18
CA TYR A 57 -1.41 -4.98 10.53
C TYR A 57 -1.95 -3.60 10.87
N ASP A 58 -1.57 -3.05 12.01
CA ASP A 58 -1.93 -1.70 12.46
C ASP A 58 -0.64 -0.96 12.78
N LYS A 59 -0.46 0.21 12.18
CA LYS A 59 0.61 1.12 12.58
C LYS A 59 0.25 2.57 12.29
N LYS A 60 0.87 3.50 13.00
CA LYS A 60 0.85 4.92 12.62
C LYS A 60 1.55 5.10 11.28
N PHE A 61 0.90 5.79 10.36
CA PHE A 61 1.42 6.08 9.03
C PHE A 61 2.70 6.91 9.09
N CYS A 62 2.72 7.95 9.92
CA CYS A 62 3.86 8.86 10.00
C CYS A 62 5.12 8.22 10.57
N ASP A 63 4.99 7.11 11.30
CA ASP A 63 6.13 6.31 11.75
C ASP A 63 6.79 5.57 10.57
N TYR A 64 6.04 5.26 9.50
CA TYR A 64 6.59 4.69 8.26
C TYR A 64 7.36 5.71 7.41
N ILE A 65 7.01 7.00 7.47
CA ILE A 65 7.72 8.07 6.73
C ILE A 65 8.93 8.61 7.52
N GLY A 66 9.24 7.99 8.67
CA GLY A 66 10.36 8.38 9.52
C GLY A 66 11.74 8.27 8.87
N PRO A 67 12.79 8.80 9.53
CA PRO A 67 14.14 8.96 8.97
C PRO A 67 14.76 7.66 8.43
N ASN A 68 14.43 6.50 9.00
CA ASN A 68 14.96 5.22 8.55
C ASN A 68 14.43 4.79 7.17
N GLN A 69 13.22 5.20 6.81
CA GLN A 69 12.62 4.90 5.50
C GLN A 69 13.00 5.94 4.44
N LYS A 70 13.35 7.17 4.87
CA LYS A 70 13.91 8.21 3.98
C LYS A 70 15.13 7.71 3.21
N LYS A 71 16.04 7.02 3.89
CA LYS A 71 17.25 6.47 3.27
C LYS A 71 16.96 5.43 2.19
N TYR A 72 16.04 4.49 2.43
CA TYR A 72 15.79 3.41 1.48
C TYR A 72 14.94 3.84 0.28
N PHE A 73 13.90 4.64 0.52
CA PHE A 73 12.97 5.05 -0.53
C PHE A 73 13.43 6.34 -1.22
N PHE A 74 13.92 7.33 -0.49
CA PHE A 74 14.10 8.69 -1.01
C PHE A 74 15.54 9.05 -1.37
N GLU A 75 16.54 8.31 -0.86
CA GLU A 75 17.96 8.49 -1.25
C GLU A 75 18.38 7.53 -2.38
N ASN A 76 17.61 6.48 -2.67
CA ASN A 76 17.87 5.62 -3.82
C ASN A 76 17.36 6.28 -5.11
N GLU A 77 18.27 6.74 -5.97
CA GLU A 77 17.92 7.45 -7.22
C GLU A 77 17.02 6.64 -8.17
N VAL A 78 17.14 5.32 -8.18
CA VAL A 78 16.31 4.44 -9.02
C VAL A 78 14.87 4.43 -8.53
N VAL A 79 14.68 4.37 -7.21
CA VAL A 79 13.35 4.35 -6.60
C VAL A 79 12.73 5.75 -6.66
N LYS A 80 13.52 6.80 -6.43
CA LYS A 80 13.07 8.20 -6.49
C LYS A 80 12.52 8.60 -7.85
N LYS A 81 13.11 8.10 -8.95
CA LYS A 81 12.59 8.33 -10.32
C LYS A 81 11.25 7.63 -10.58
N LYS A 82 10.93 6.60 -9.78
CA LYS A 82 9.74 5.76 -9.91
C LYS A 82 8.62 6.14 -8.96
N MET A 83 8.76 7.22 -8.17
CA MET A 83 7.68 7.65 -7.29
C MET A 83 7.68 9.15 -7.00
N HIS A 84 6.46 9.66 -6.84
CA HIS A 84 6.17 10.88 -6.13
C HIS A 84 5.45 10.47 -4.84
N PHE A 85 6.20 10.28 -3.75
CA PHE A 85 5.67 9.72 -2.51
C PHE A 85 5.68 10.72 -1.35
N MET A 86 4.80 10.49 -0.38
CA MET A 86 4.66 11.32 0.82
C MET A 86 5.92 11.22 1.69
N ASP A 87 6.75 12.27 1.71
CA ASP A 87 8.06 12.28 2.39
C ASP A 87 8.01 12.89 3.80
N ARG A 88 6.87 13.47 4.17
CA ARG A 88 6.65 14.21 5.42
C ARG A 88 5.22 14.07 5.89
N CYS A 89 5.04 14.19 7.20
CA CYS A 89 3.74 14.40 7.81
C CYS A 89 3.60 15.84 8.35
N PRO A 90 2.37 16.39 8.43
CA PRO A 90 1.13 15.83 7.89
C PRO A 90 1.15 15.73 6.36
N VAL A 91 0.44 14.75 5.81
CA VAL A 91 0.37 14.56 4.35
C VAL A 91 -0.43 15.69 3.76
N LYS A 92 0.12 16.36 2.75
CA LYS A 92 -0.58 17.48 2.12
C LYS A 92 -1.49 16.99 0.99
N PRO A 93 -2.53 17.76 0.64
CA PRO A 93 -3.28 17.50 -0.58
C PRO A 93 -2.34 17.53 -1.78
N ASP A 94 -2.27 16.41 -2.49
CA ASP A 94 -1.44 16.23 -3.67
C ASP A 94 -1.80 14.91 -4.38
N TYR A 95 -1.27 14.72 -5.58
CA TYR A 95 -1.30 13.45 -6.28
C TYR A 95 0.03 12.71 -6.12
N TYR A 96 0.00 11.66 -5.32
CA TYR A 96 1.13 10.78 -5.09
C TYR A 96 1.03 9.54 -5.98
N TRP A 97 2.16 9.06 -6.46
CA TRP A 97 2.21 7.88 -7.31
C TRP A 97 3.48 7.08 -7.08
N MET A 98 3.37 5.78 -7.31
CA MET A 98 4.47 4.82 -7.31
C MET A 98 4.31 3.93 -8.53
N ARG A 99 5.42 3.65 -9.22
CA ARG A 99 5.44 2.85 -10.45
C ARG A 99 6.46 1.74 -10.34
N ASP A 100 6.05 0.54 -10.74
CA ASP A 100 6.91 -0.64 -10.85
C ASP A 100 7.83 -0.82 -9.63
N LEU A 101 7.25 -0.70 -8.43
CA LEU A 101 7.96 -0.99 -7.19
C LEU A 101 7.97 -2.50 -6.97
N ASP A 102 9.15 -3.06 -6.70
CA ASP A 102 9.30 -4.43 -6.23
C ASP A 102 9.28 -4.42 -4.70
N PRO A 103 8.15 -4.80 -4.05
CA PRO A 103 8.03 -4.69 -2.60
C PRO A 103 8.94 -5.67 -1.87
N ILE A 104 9.37 -6.75 -2.53
CA ILE A 104 10.28 -7.73 -1.94
C ILE A 104 11.69 -7.15 -1.89
N ALA A 105 12.13 -6.52 -2.97
CA ALA A 105 13.40 -5.80 -3.00
C ALA A 105 13.42 -4.61 -2.02
N LEU A 106 12.29 -3.92 -1.84
CA LEU A 106 12.21 -2.70 -1.04
C LEU A 106 12.02 -2.93 0.46
N MET A 107 11.28 -3.97 0.83
CA MET A 107 10.91 -4.14 2.24
C MET A 107 11.69 -5.26 2.94
N ASN A 108 12.46 -6.09 2.24
CA ASN A 108 13.23 -7.19 2.85
C ASN A 108 12.38 -8.06 3.79
N VAL A 109 11.09 -8.25 3.49
CA VAL A 109 10.15 -8.90 4.41
C VAL A 109 9.68 -10.23 3.87
N GLN A 110 9.79 -11.21 4.77
CA GLN A 110 8.98 -12.43 4.82
C GLN A 110 7.46 -12.19 4.73
N PHE A 111 6.99 -10.93 4.82
CA PHE A 111 5.58 -10.49 4.71
C PHE A 111 4.88 -11.01 3.46
N PHE A 112 5.60 -11.04 2.33
CA PHE A 112 5.04 -11.49 1.05
C PHE A 112 5.32 -12.96 0.75
N SER A 113 6.24 -13.61 1.49
CA SER A 113 6.63 -15.02 1.24
C SER A 113 5.56 -16.03 1.65
N PHE A 114 4.73 -15.70 2.65
CA PHE A 114 3.69 -16.61 3.15
C PHE A 114 2.31 -16.33 2.58
N LEU A 115 2.11 -15.20 1.90
CA LEU A 115 0.84 -14.96 1.21
C LEU A 115 0.80 -15.91 0.02
N PRO A 116 -0.18 -16.82 -0.10
CA PRO A 116 -0.45 -17.46 -1.38
C PRO A 116 -0.97 -16.36 -2.31
N LEU A 117 -0.04 -15.64 -2.95
CA LEU A 117 -0.22 -14.35 -3.64
C LEU A 117 -1.13 -14.39 -4.88
N TRP A 118 -1.64 -15.56 -5.23
CA TRP A 118 -2.34 -15.79 -6.49
C TRP A 118 -3.68 -15.04 -6.55
N GLN A 119 -4.41 -14.94 -5.42
CA GLN A 119 -5.73 -14.30 -5.32
C GLN A 119 -6.00 -13.77 -3.89
N ALA A 120 -5.48 -12.58 -3.58
CA ALA A 120 -5.66 -11.93 -2.27
C ALA A 120 -6.31 -10.55 -2.42
N LYS A 121 -7.07 -10.13 -1.41
CA LYS A 121 -7.57 -8.76 -1.28
C LYS A 121 -7.00 -8.16 -0.01
N ILE A 122 -6.39 -6.98 -0.08
CA ILE A 122 -5.99 -6.22 1.09
C ILE A 122 -6.92 -5.02 1.21
N VAL A 123 -7.53 -4.87 2.37
CA VAL A 123 -8.32 -3.68 2.71
C VAL A 123 -7.48 -2.80 3.61
N ALA A 124 -7.07 -1.64 3.10
CA ALA A 124 -6.35 -0.63 3.86
C ALA A 124 -7.32 0.42 4.38
N ASN A 125 -7.42 0.53 5.70
CA ASN A 125 -8.17 1.56 6.39
C ASN A 125 -7.18 2.62 6.87
N ILE A 126 -7.26 3.82 6.33
CA ILE A 126 -6.36 4.93 6.64
C ILE A 126 -7.15 6.02 7.35
N GLY A 127 -6.68 6.49 8.49
CA GLY A 127 -7.30 7.57 9.26
C GLY A 127 -7.00 7.51 10.75
N PRO A 128 -7.61 8.38 11.57
CA PRO A 128 -7.59 8.24 13.02
C PRO A 128 -8.02 6.83 13.43
N LYS A 129 -7.41 6.28 14.49
CA LYS A 129 -7.52 4.87 14.90
C LYS A 129 -8.96 4.31 15.01
N MET A 130 -9.95 5.19 15.20
CA MET A 130 -11.35 4.82 15.37
C MET A 130 -12.27 5.21 14.21
N LYS A 131 -11.80 5.95 13.20
CA LYS A 131 -12.63 6.42 12.08
C LYS A 131 -11.79 6.50 10.80
N PRO A 132 -11.82 5.48 9.92
CA PRO A 132 -11.11 5.55 8.65
C PRO A 132 -11.66 6.71 7.81
N ILE A 133 -10.76 7.50 7.25
CA ILE A 133 -11.04 8.62 6.35
C ILE A 133 -10.81 8.23 4.88
N LEU A 134 -10.05 7.17 4.64
CA LEU A 134 -9.83 6.56 3.34
C LEU A 134 -9.85 5.04 3.50
N ILE A 135 -10.60 4.36 2.64
CA ILE A 135 -10.54 2.91 2.49
C ILE A 135 -10.02 2.61 1.09
N ALA A 136 -8.93 1.86 1.01
CA ALA A 136 -8.41 1.35 -0.25
C ALA A 136 -8.57 -0.17 -0.29
N GLU A 137 -9.15 -0.67 -1.38
CA GLU A 137 -9.20 -2.10 -1.65
C GLU A 137 -8.16 -2.42 -2.73
N ILE A 138 -7.25 -3.33 -2.38
CA ILE A 138 -6.15 -3.75 -3.22
C ILE A 138 -6.44 -5.18 -3.62
N TYR A 139 -6.63 -5.40 -4.91
CA TYR A 139 -6.82 -6.74 -5.47
C TYR A 139 -5.50 -7.21 -6.06
N PHE A 140 -5.02 -8.34 -5.55
CA PHE A 140 -3.92 -9.07 -6.14
C PHE A 140 -4.52 -10.12 -7.05
N GLU A 141 -4.66 -9.76 -8.32
CA GLU A 141 -4.89 -10.70 -9.41
C GLU A 141 -3.58 -10.84 -10.18
N ILE A 142 -2.87 -11.94 -9.92
CA ILE A 142 -1.75 -12.30 -10.78
C ILE A 142 -2.35 -12.83 -12.07
N MET A 143 -2.49 -11.96 -13.07
CA MET A 143 -2.75 -12.40 -14.43
C MET A 143 -1.53 -13.23 -14.88
N ASP A 144 -1.75 -14.50 -15.16
CA ASP A 144 -0.79 -15.25 -15.96
C ASP A 144 -0.73 -14.55 -17.32
N THR A 145 0.39 -13.90 -17.60
CA THR A 145 0.69 -13.48 -18.97
C THR A 145 0.73 -14.74 -19.84
N PRO A 146 0.01 -14.75 -20.98
CA PRO A 146 -0.04 -15.90 -21.88
C PRO A 146 1.34 -16.29 -22.41
#